data_AF-A0A0B2ASY5-F1
#
_entry.id   AF-A0A0B2ASY5-F1
#
_cell.length_a   1.000
_cell.length_b   1.000
_cell.length_c   1.000
_cell.angle_alpha   90.00
_cell.angle_beta   90.00
_cell.angle_gamma   90.00
#
_symmetry.space_group_name_H-M   'P 1'
#
loop_
_entity.id
_entity.type
_entity.pdbx_description
1 polymer ?
#
loop_
_entity_poly.entity_id
_entity_poly.type
_entity_poly.pdbx_seq_one_letter_code
_entity_poly.pdbx_strand_id
1 'polypeptide(L)'
;MGLALAGAGVVLGLAWQMVSNSFQSLGGSAVKDTPEQVVSVMLERTFDYARQYVGVMGWLDASLPTVTYVVWDAVAMGLLVGCLALWRGRRRIGIVLLSAVILLLPVVFQIPAAPELGYIWQGRYILPLVVVLLVACGFSFEGLDFQSRPARTLLKLTVFCLGFANFYGFVWVLRRYATGIGNGIFWDEFFGSPKWQPPGGLALIALLYCAITVWGSLACIRYLPRRRLIDAEDEQLESERRFRIAAGDDRG
;
A
#
# COMPACT_ATOMS: atom_id res chain seq x y z
N MET A 1 5.10 -10.57 -25.52
CA MET A 1 5.49 -9.14 -25.62
C MET A 1 5.84 -8.53 -24.27
N GLY A 2 4.91 -8.46 -23.31
CA GLY A 2 5.12 -7.74 -22.03
C GLY A 2 6.30 -8.23 -21.19
N LEU A 3 6.45 -9.55 -21.01
CA LEU A 3 7.58 -10.12 -20.25
C LEU A 3 8.95 -9.87 -20.89
N ALA A 4 9.02 -9.87 -22.22
CA ALA A 4 10.27 -9.61 -22.94
C ALA A 4 10.70 -8.14 -22.79
N LEU A 5 9.74 -7.20 -22.86
CA LEU A 5 10.00 -5.78 -22.62
C LEU A 5 10.40 -5.50 -21.17
N ALA A 6 9.73 -6.13 -20.21
CA ALA A 6 10.11 -6.04 -18.80
C ALA A 6 11.53 -6.59 -18.56
N GLY A 7 11.85 -7.76 -19.16
CA GLY A 7 13.19 -8.34 -19.09
C GLY A 7 14.26 -7.44 -19.69
N ALA A 8 14.01 -6.88 -20.88
CA ALA A 8 14.93 -5.92 -21.51
C ALA A 8 15.13 -4.67 -20.65
N GLY A 9 14.07 -4.14 -20.05
CA GLY A 9 14.14 -3.00 -19.13
C GLY A 9 14.99 -3.28 -17.89
N VAL A 10 14.85 -4.47 -17.29
CA VAL A 10 15.67 -4.88 -16.14
C VAL A 10 17.15 -4.99 -16.53
N VAL A 11 17.44 -5.62 -17.67
CA VAL A 11 18.83 -5.76 -18.15
C VAL A 11 19.47 -4.40 -18.41
N LEU A 12 18.76 -3.50 -19.10
CA LEU A 12 19.24 -2.14 -19.36
C LEU A 12 19.44 -1.33 -18.07
N GLY A 13 18.53 -1.46 -17.11
CA GLY A 13 18.64 -0.79 -15.81
C GLY A 13 19.84 -1.27 -14.99
N LEU A 14 20.08 -2.59 -14.96
CA LEU A 14 21.26 -3.17 -14.32
C LEU A 14 22.55 -2.74 -15.01
N ALA A 15 22.58 -2.77 -16.35
CA ALA A 15 23.73 -2.33 -17.14
C ALA A 15 24.04 -0.85 -16.87
N TRP A 16 23.02 0.01 -16.83
CA TRP A 16 23.19 1.42 -16.48
C TRP A 16 23.80 1.60 -15.09
N GLN A 17 23.26 0.91 -14.09
CA GLN A 17 23.75 1.00 -12.71
C GLN A 17 25.22 0.58 -12.57
N MET A 18 25.65 -0.43 -13.32
CA MET A 18 27.06 -0.85 -13.34
C MET A 18 27.97 0.19 -14.00
N VAL A 19 27.47 0.92 -15.01
CA VAL A 19 28.24 1.96 -15.72
C VAL A 19 28.29 3.27 -14.92
N SER A 20 27.19 3.64 -14.26
CA SER A 20 27.06 4.96 -13.60
C SER A 20 27.75 5.06 -12.24
N ASN A 21 28.19 3.95 -11.65
CA ASN A 21 28.79 3.90 -10.30
C ASN A 21 28.01 4.74 -9.28
N SER A 22 26.67 4.64 -9.31
CA SER A 22 25.79 5.54 -8.56
C SER A 22 25.98 5.50 -7.04
N PHE A 23 26.68 4.49 -6.52
CA PHE A 23 27.02 4.42 -5.10
C PHE A 23 28.07 5.46 -4.70
N GLN A 24 28.99 5.85 -5.58
CA GLN A 24 30.02 6.86 -5.27
C GLN A 24 29.44 8.27 -5.14
N SER A 25 28.27 8.53 -5.73
CA SER A 25 27.59 9.82 -5.62
C SER A 25 26.65 9.90 -4.40
N LEU A 26 26.40 8.77 -3.73
CA LEU A 26 25.55 8.70 -2.54
C LEU A 26 26.41 8.88 -1.29
N GLY A 27 26.05 9.85 -0.45
CA GLY A 27 26.63 9.98 0.88
C GLY A 27 26.08 8.88 1.81
N GLY A 28 26.95 8.26 2.60
CA GLY A 28 26.57 7.22 3.54
C GLY A 28 27.62 6.98 4.62
N SER A 29 27.31 6.10 5.56
CA SER A 29 28.24 5.69 6.63
C SER A 29 28.55 4.22 6.45
N ALA A 30 29.62 3.94 5.70
CA ALA A 30 30.15 2.62 5.45
C ALA A 30 30.22 1.76 6.74
N VAL A 31 29.77 0.51 6.63
CA VAL A 31 29.82 -0.46 7.73
C VAL A 31 30.72 -1.63 7.33
N LYS A 32 31.47 -2.19 8.28
CA LYS A 32 32.40 -3.32 8.05
C LYS A 32 31.78 -4.69 8.37
N ASP A 33 30.46 -4.78 8.30
CA ASP A 33 29.72 -5.99 8.64
C ASP A 33 29.86 -7.04 7.54
N THR A 34 29.90 -8.33 7.93
CA THR A 34 29.92 -9.45 6.99
C THR A 34 28.56 -9.58 6.29
N PRO A 35 28.48 -10.23 5.12
CA PRO A 35 27.20 -10.46 4.44
C PRO A 35 26.15 -11.12 5.33
N GLU A 36 26.54 -12.06 6.19
CA GLU A 36 25.65 -12.75 7.12
C GLU A 36 25.07 -11.79 8.18
N GLN A 37 25.90 -10.86 8.68
CA GLN A 37 25.46 -9.82 9.60
C GLN A 37 24.49 -8.85 8.91
N VAL A 38 24.77 -8.45 7.67
CA VAL A 38 23.86 -7.63 6.86
C VAL A 38 22.52 -8.33 6.67
N VAL A 39 22.51 -9.63 6.38
CA VAL A 39 21.29 -10.43 6.28
C VAL A 39 20.51 -10.41 7.60
N SER A 40 21.15 -10.66 8.75
CA SER A 40 20.49 -10.64 10.06
C SER A 40 19.85 -9.27 10.33
N VAL A 41 20.61 -8.19 10.16
CA VAL A 41 20.13 -6.81 10.41
C VAL A 41 18.94 -6.48 9.51
N MET A 42 19.00 -6.86 8.24
CA MET A 42 17.90 -6.60 7.30
C MET A 42 16.64 -7.40 7.63
N LEU A 43 16.80 -8.66 8.07
CA LEU A 43 15.67 -9.48 8.50
C LEU A 43 15.04 -8.93 9.78
N GLU A 44 15.85 -8.54 10.78
CA GLU A 44 15.38 -7.91 12.02
C GLU A 44 14.60 -6.62 11.75
N ARG A 45 15.10 -5.78 10.83
CA ARG A 45 14.46 -4.50 10.45
C ARG A 45 13.25 -4.65 9.55
N THR A 46 12.87 -5.86 9.15
CA THR A 46 11.70 -6.07 8.26
C THR A 46 10.43 -5.45 8.83
N PHE A 47 10.21 -5.54 10.15
CA PHE A 47 9.05 -4.94 10.80
C PHE A 47 9.13 -3.41 10.90
N ASP A 48 10.34 -2.84 10.97
CA ASP A 48 10.52 -1.39 10.91
C ASP A 48 10.23 -0.87 9.50
N TYR A 49 10.65 -1.59 8.46
CA TYR A 49 10.30 -1.29 7.08
C TYR A 49 8.79 -1.41 6.84
N ALA A 50 8.12 -2.36 7.48
CA ALA A 50 6.67 -2.50 7.39
C ALA A 50 5.93 -1.24 7.88
N ARG A 51 6.35 -0.64 9.00
CA ARG A 51 5.80 0.65 9.46
C ARG A 51 6.02 1.78 8.46
N GLN A 52 7.16 1.77 7.77
CA GLN A 52 7.48 2.75 6.73
C GLN A 52 6.61 2.58 5.47
N TYR A 53 5.98 1.42 5.24
CA TYR A 53 5.01 1.24 4.15
C TYR A 53 3.72 2.03 4.40
N VAL A 54 3.35 2.20 5.68
CA VAL A 54 2.16 2.94 6.09
C VAL A 54 2.48 4.42 6.22
N GLY A 55 3.52 4.76 6.96
CA GLY A 55 3.98 6.13 7.07
C GLY A 55 4.94 6.35 8.23
N VAL A 56 6.16 6.77 7.90
CA VAL A 56 7.05 7.48 8.81
C VAL A 56 7.48 8.74 8.06
N MET A 57 6.93 9.88 8.47
CA MET A 57 7.03 11.12 7.69
C MET A 57 8.36 11.86 7.98
N GLY A 58 8.63 12.92 7.22
CA GLY A 58 9.84 13.72 7.39
C GLY A 58 11.10 12.93 7.00
N TRP A 59 12.10 12.93 7.88
CA TRP A 59 13.35 12.18 7.72
C TRP A 59 13.31 10.91 8.59
N LEU A 60 12.25 10.11 8.43
CA LEU A 60 11.99 8.91 9.24
C LEU A 60 11.88 9.17 10.76
N ASP A 61 11.54 10.38 11.14
CA ASP A 61 11.53 10.84 12.54
C ASP A 61 10.11 11.21 13.02
N ALA A 62 9.12 11.08 12.14
CA ALA A 62 7.72 11.34 12.44
C ALA A 62 6.89 10.06 12.30
N SER A 63 6.93 9.21 13.32
CA SER A 63 6.03 8.06 13.38
C SER A 63 4.58 8.51 13.55
N LEU A 64 3.69 7.85 12.83
CA LEU A 64 2.25 7.98 12.98
C LEU A 64 1.81 7.37 14.32
N PRO A 65 0.59 7.69 14.78
CA PRO A 65 0.01 7.03 15.94
C PRO A 65 -0.11 5.52 15.74
N THR A 66 0.09 4.75 16.82
CA THR A 66 0.04 3.27 16.78
C THR A 66 -1.24 2.73 16.17
N VAL A 67 -2.39 3.37 16.42
CA VAL A 67 -3.68 2.97 15.85
C VAL A 67 -3.67 2.99 14.32
N THR A 68 -2.95 3.92 13.69
CA THR A 68 -2.86 4.00 12.23
C THR A 68 -2.12 2.78 11.66
N TYR A 69 -1.02 2.37 12.30
CA TYR A 69 -0.30 1.15 11.91
C TYR A 69 -1.17 -0.09 12.11
N VAL A 70 -1.80 -0.25 13.28
CA VAL A 70 -2.62 -1.41 13.59
C VAL A 70 -3.77 -1.59 12.59
N VAL A 71 -4.44 -0.51 12.19
CA VAL A 71 -5.52 -0.57 11.20
C VAL A 71 -4.99 -1.01 9.83
N TRP A 72 -3.89 -0.41 9.36
CA TRP A 72 -3.30 -0.78 8.07
C TRP A 72 -2.77 -2.21 8.06
N ASP A 73 -2.08 -2.64 9.12
CA ASP A 73 -1.55 -3.99 9.27
C ASP A 73 -2.69 -5.02 9.29
N ALA A 74 -3.78 -4.74 10.01
CA ALA A 74 -4.94 -5.62 10.05
C ALA A 74 -5.60 -5.78 8.66
N VAL A 75 -5.72 -4.70 7.90
CA VAL A 75 -6.29 -4.75 6.54
C VAL A 75 -5.35 -5.47 5.57
N ALA A 76 -4.06 -5.14 5.59
CA ALA A 76 -3.06 -5.77 4.74
C ALA A 76 -2.96 -7.28 5.01
N MET A 77 -2.90 -7.67 6.30
CA MET A 77 -2.88 -9.06 6.71
C MET A 77 -4.19 -9.78 6.35
N GLY A 78 -5.34 -9.14 6.56
CA GLY A 78 -6.64 -9.70 6.18
C GLY A 78 -6.74 -9.97 4.67
N LEU A 79 -6.25 -9.05 3.84
CA LEU A 79 -6.17 -9.24 2.39
C LEU A 79 -5.22 -10.38 2.01
N LEU A 80 -4.03 -10.44 2.61
CA LEU A 80 -3.03 -11.46 2.32
C LEU A 80 -3.51 -12.86 2.72
N VAL A 81 -4.03 -13.00 3.95
CA VAL A 81 -4.57 -14.27 4.47
C VAL A 81 -5.79 -14.71 3.65
N GLY A 82 -6.72 -13.80 3.37
CA GLY A 82 -7.88 -14.09 2.53
C GLY A 82 -7.47 -14.53 1.12
N CYS A 83 -6.49 -13.86 0.52
CA CYS A 83 -5.95 -14.25 -0.78
C CYS A 83 -5.34 -15.65 -0.77
N LEU A 84 -4.49 -15.97 0.23
CA LEU A 84 -3.87 -17.29 0.36
C LEU A 84 -4.88 -18.40 0.65
N ALA A 85 -6.01 -18.07 1.28
CA ALA A 85 -7.10 -18.99 1.54
C ALA A 85 -7.98 -19.26 0.29
N LEU A 86 -8.26 -18.21 -0.51
CA LEU A 86 -9.17 -18.28 -1.65
C LEU A 86 -8.50 -18.77 -2.94
N TRP A 87 -7.29 -18.30 -3.24
CA TRP A 87 -6.60 -18.65 -4.48
C TRP A 87 -5.86 -19.99 -4.41
N ARG A 88 -5.82 -20.69 -5.55
CA ARG A 88 -5.16 -21.99 -5.73
C ARG A 88 -4.21 -22.00 -6.94
N GLY A 89 -3.30 -22.98 -6.94
CA GLY A 89 -2.38 -23.22 -8.06
C GLY A 89 -1.48 -22.02 -8.39
N ARG A 90 -1.38 -21.69 -9.69
CA ARG A 90 -0.48 -20.65 -10.21
C ARG A 90 -0.69 -19.27 -9.60
N ARG A 91 -1.94 -18.90 -9.26
CA ARG A 91 -2.27 -17.60 -8.65
C ARG A 91 -1.68 -17.48 -7.24
N ARG A 92 -1.82 -18.54 -6.43
CA ARG A 92 -1.24 -18.60 -5.07
C ARG A 92 0.28 -18.57 -5.11
N ILE A 93 0.88 -19.30 -6.06
CA ILE A 93 2.34 -19.28 -6.27
C ILE A 93 2.81 -17.85 -6.59
N GLY A 94 2.11 -17.13 -7.47
CA GLY A 94 2.44 -15.75 -7.81
C GLY A 94 2.48 -14.82 -6.59
N ILE A 95 1.50 -14.93 -5.69
CA ILE A 95 1.45 -14.12 -4.45
C ILE A 95 2.56 -14.49 -3.47
N VAL A 96 2.85 -15.78 -3.31
CA VAL A 96 3.96 -16.24 -2.46
C VAL A 96 5.30 -15.74 -3.00
N LEU A 97 5.51 -15.85 -4.31
CA LEU A 97 6.73 -15.34 -4.96
C LEU A 97 6.85 -13.82 -4.82
N LEU A 98 5.77 -13.06 -5.03
CA LEU A 98 5.79 -11.61 -4.85
C LEU A 98 6.08 -11.21 -3.40
N SER A 99 5.50 -11.93 -2.43
CA SER A 99 5.77 -11.72 -1.01
C SER A 99 7.22 -12.03 -0.66
N ALA A 100 7.77 -13.12 -1.20
CA ALA A 100 9.18 -13.47 -1.04
C ALA A 100 10.10 -12.40 -1.65
N VAL A 101 9.75 -11.86 -2.82
CA VAL A 101 10.49 -10.73 -3.42
C VAL A 101 10.47 -9.53 -2.49
N ILE A 102 9.31 -9.12 -1.95
CA ILE A 102 9.22 -7.97 -1.04
C ILE A 102 10.11 -8.14 0.20
N LEU A 103 10.22 -9.36 0.73
CA LEU A 103 11.03 -9.67 1.91
C LEU A 103 12.53 -9.78 1.60
N LEU A 104 12.89 -10.38 0.47
CA LEU A 104 14.29 -10.73 0.15
C LEU A 104 15.00 -9.64 -0.66
N LEU A 105 14.27 -8.86 -1.47
CA LEU A 105 14.85 -7.81 -2.31
C LEU A 105 15.66 -6.78 -1.49
N PRO A 106 15.19 -6.29 -0.31
CA PRO A 106 15.99 -5.42 0.54
C PRO A 106 17.34 -6.03 0.90
N VAL A 107 17.36 -7.30 1.29
CA VAL A 107 18.58 -8.02 1.68
C VAL A 107 19.55 -8.11 0.51
N VAL A 108 19.06 -8.51 -0.67
CA VAL A 108 19.86 -8.68 -1.88
C VAL A 108 20.55 -7.38 -2.30
N PHE A 109 19.84 -6.26 -2.23
CA PHE A 109 20.43 -4.95 -2.58
C PHE A 109 21.31 -4.37 -1.47
N GLN A 110 21.02 -4.68 -0.20
CA GLN A 110 21.76 -4.11 0.91
C GLN A 110 23.14 -4.75 1.10
N ILE A 111 23.32 -6.03 0.76
CA ILE A 111 24.62 -6.74 0.88
C ILE A 111 25.77 -5.99 0.16
N PRO A 112 25.67 -5.68 -1.15
CA PRO A 112 26.73 -4.95 -1.84
C PRO A 112 26.80 -3.46 -1.46
N ALA A 113 25.71 -2.88 -0.96
CA ALA A 113 25.65 -1.45 -0.63
C ALA A 113 26.16 -1.11 0.79
N ALA A 114 26.06 -2.03 1.75
CA ALA A 114 26.41 -1.77 3.15
C ALA A 114 27.88 -1.33 3.37
N PRO A 115 28.88 -1.89 2.66
CA PRO A 115 30.27 -1.47 2.81
C PRO A 115 30.55 -0.04 2.33
N GLU A 116 29.74 0.50 1.43
CA GLU A 116 29.94 1.84 0.87
C GLU A 116 29.02 2.88 1.52
N LEU A 117 27.76 2.51 1.75
CA LEU A 117 26.70 3.44 2.14
C LEU A 117 26.15 3.21 3.55
N GLY A 118 26.42 2.05 4.13
CA GLY A 118 25.75 1.57 5.33
C GLY A 118 24.28 1.22 5.08
N TYR A 119 23.51 1.10 6.15
CA TYR A 119 22.10 0.68 6.11
C TYR A 119 21.15 1.79 5.66
N ILE A 120 21.12 2.06 4.37
CA ILE A 120 20.33 3.14 3.75
C ILE A 120 18.94 2.72 3.28
N TRP A 121 18.61 1.41 3.33
CA TRP A 121 17.32 0.93 2.86
C TRP A 121 16.15 1.57 3.62
N GLN A 122 15.11 1.94 2.87
CA GLN A 122 13.87 2.50 3.41
C GLN A 122 12.67 1.78 2.81
N GLY A 123 11.60 1.64 3.60
CA GLY A 123 10.40 0.92 3.19
C GLY A 123 9.71 1.53 1.96
N ARG A 124 9.88 2.84 1.74
CA ARG A 124 9.37 3.52 0.52
C ARG A 124 9.92 2.95 -0.80
N TYR A 125 11.09 2.30 -0.78
CA TYR A 125 11.71 1.72 -1.98
C TYR A 125 10.99 0.47 -2.49
N ILE A 126 10.34 -0.29 -1.59
CA ILE A 126 9.59 -1.50 -1.95
C ILE A 126 8.06 -1.26 -2.00
N LEU A 127 7.60 -0.09 -1.55
CA LEU A 127 6.19 0.27 -1.45
C LEU A 127 5.38 0.05 -2.74
N PRO A 128 5.89 0.36 -3.95
CA PRO A 128 5.17 0.03 -5.19
C PRO A 128 4.84 -1.46 -5.33
N LEU A 129 5.76 -2.35 -4.94
CA LEU A 129 5.52 -3.80 -4.96
C LEU A 129 4.51 -4.22 -3.89
N VAL A 130 4.53 -3.58 -2.73
CA VAL A 130 3.52 -3.80 -1.67
C VAL A 130 2.12 -3.41 -2.18
N VAL A 131 1.99 -2.27 -2.88
CA VAL A 131 0.71 -1.86 -3.48
C VAL A 131 0.24 -2.89 -4.52
N VAL A 132 1.13 -3.35 -5.40
CA VAL A 132 0.79 -4.41 -6.37
C VAL A 132 0.35 -5.69 -5.66
N LEU A 133 1.03 -6.09 -4.58
CA LEU A 133 0.64 -7.24 -3.77
C LEU A 133 -0.77 -7.07 -3.18
N LEU A 134 -1.06 -5.92 -2.56
CA LEU A 134 -2.37 -5.66 -1.94
C LEU A 134 -3.51 -5.61 -2.98
N VAL A 135 -3.26 -4.98 -4.13
CA VAL A 135 -4.22 -4.97 -5.25
C VAL A 135 -4.44 -6.38 -5.79
N ALA A 136 -3.37 -7.15 -5.99
CA ALA A 136 -3.47 -8.55 -6.41
C ALA A 136 -4.24 -9.40 -5.38
N CYS A 137 -4.02 -9.19 -4.08
CA CYS A 137 -4.79 -9.82 -3.03
C CYS A 137 -6.27 -9.43 -3.11
N GLY A 138 -6.59 -8.16 -3.40
CA GLY A 138 -7.95 -7.67 -3.61
C GLY A 138 -8.72 -8.43 -4.69
N PHE A 139 -8.07 -8.75 -5.82
CA PHE A 139 -8.70 -9.56 -6.89
C PHE A 139 -9.09 -10.97 -6.44
N SER A 140 -8.53 -11.50 -5.37
CA SER A 140 -8.94 -12.81 -4.85
C SER A 140 -10.35 -12.85 -4.30
N PHE A 141 -10.89 -11.69 -3.96
CA PHE A 141 -12.25 -11.53 -3.47
C PHE A 141 -13.25 -11.28 -4.60
N GLU A 142 -12.81 -11.30 -5.86
CA GLU A 142 -13.70 -11.22 -7.02
C GLU A 142 -14.63 -12.44 -7.05
N GLY A 143 -15.93 -12.18 -7.14
CA GLY A 143 -16.97 -13.22 -7.08
C GLY A 143 -17.49 -13.56 -5.68
N LEU A 144 -16.91 -13.01 -4.60
CA LEU A 144 -17.49 -13.16 -3.27
C LEU A 144 -18.75 -12.31 -3.08
N ASP A 145 -19.73 -12.86 -2.36
CA ASP A 145 -20.98 -12.17 -2.08
C ASP A 145 -20.85 -11.19 -0.90
N PHE A 146 -20.59 -9.92 -1.23
CA PHE A 146 -20.59 -8.82 -0.26
C PHE A 146 -21.98 -8.21 0.01
N GLN A 147 -23.07 -8.79 -0.50
CA GLN A 147 -24.44 -8.30 -0.29
C GLN A 147 -25.05 -8.77 1.03
N SER A 148 -24.52 -9.86 1.60
CA SER A 148 -24.93 -10.26 2.94
C SER A 148 -24.72 -9.11 3.93
N ARG A 149 -25.70 -8.89 4.83
CA ARG A 149 -25.60 -7.87 5.88
C ARG A 149 -24.25 -7.90 6.62
N PRO A 150 -23.71 -9.05 7.07
CA PRO A 150 -22.41 -9.08 7.76
C PRO A 150 -21.24 -8.66 6.86
N ALA A 151 -21.17 -9.14 5.61
CA ALA A 151 -20.08 -8.78 4.70
C ALA A 151 -20.09 -7.29 4.35
N ARG A 152 -21.29 -6.72 4.15
CA ARG A 152 -21.45 -5.28 3.88
C ARG A 152 -21.07 -4.43 5.09
N THR A 153 -21.42 -4.86 6.30
CA THR A 153 -21.03 -4.18 7.54
C THR A 153 -19.53 -4.23 7.74
N LEU A 154 -18.90 -5.39 7.54
CA LEU A 154 -17.45 -5.54 7.64
C LEU A 154 -16.72 -4.64 6.63
N LEU A 155 -17.16 -4.62 5.37
CA LEU A 155 -16.60 -3.72 4.35
C LEU A 155 -16.69 -2.25 4.77
N LYS A 156 -17.87 -1.79 5.21
CA LYS A 156 -18.08 -0.41 5.67
C LYS A 156 -17.20 -0.07 6.86
N LEU A 157 -17.08 -0.99 7.82
CA LEU A 157 -16.23 -0.83 8.99
C LEU A 157 -14.76 -0.73 8.59
N THR A 158 -14.29 -1.61 7.69
CA THR A 158 -12.92 -1.58 7.16
C THR A 158 -12.62 -0.25 6.47
N VAL A 159 -13.51 0.21 5.58
CA VAL A 159 -13.34 1.50 4.89
C VAL A 159 -13.37 2.67 5.87
N PHE A 160 -14.29 2.64 6.85
CA PHE A 160 -14.35 3.67 7.90
C PHE A 160 -13.07 3.71 8.75
N CYS A 161 -12.60 2.55 9.21
CA CYS A 161 -11.37 2.45 10.00
C CYS A 161 -10.15 2.95 9.21
N LEU A 162 -10.02 2.57 7.93
CA LEU A 162 -8.97 3.08 7.06
C LEU A 162 -9.08 4.60 6.86
N GLY A 163 -10.27 5.12 6.60
CA GLY A 163 -10.50 6.56 6.46
C GLY A 163 -10.13 7.32 7.73
N PHE A 164 -10.56 6.82 8.90
CA PHE A 164 -10.21 7.38 10.19
C PHE A 164 -8.70 7.33 10.44
N ALA A 165 -8.04 6.19 10.19
CA ALA A 165 -6.61 6.02 10.38
C ALA A 165 -5.77 6.98 9.50
N ASN A 166 -6.19 7.19 8.25
CA ASN A 166 -5.56 8.14 7.33
C ASN A 166 -5.77 9.58 7.79
N PHE A 167 -7.00 9.98 8.11
CA PHE A 167 -7.29 11.32 8.62
C PHE A 167 -6.54 11.62 9.92
N TYR A 168 -6.54 10.68 10.86
CA TYR A 168 -5.83 10.84 12.12
C TYR A 168 -4.31 10.93 11.92
N GLY A 169 -3.75 10.07 11.06
CA GLY A 169 -2.34 10.14 10.68
C GLY A 169 -1.99 11.49 10.03
N PHE A 170 -2.85 12.01 9.15
CA PHE A 170 -2.68 13.32 8.54
C PHE A 170 -2.65 14.46 9.58
N VAL A 171 -3.65 14.52 10.47
CA VAL A 171 -3.71 15.55 11.51
C VAL A 171 -2.52 15.45 12.46
N TRP A 172 -2.08 14.23 12.78
CA TRP A 172 -0.90 14.00 13.61
C TRP A 172 0.38 14.60 13.00
N VAL A 173 0.56 14.39 11.70
CA VAL A 173 1.70 14.93 10.94
C VAL A 173 1.59 16.44 10.78
N LEU A 174 0.38 16.95 10.52
CA LEU A 174 0.11 18.38 10.45
C LEU A 174 0.45 19.07 11.78
N ARG A 175 0.14 18.44 12.92
CA ARG A 175 0.53 18.90 14.25
C ARG A 175 2.03 19.05 14.37
N ARG A 176 2.79 18.02 13.99
CA ARG A 176 4.25 18.06 14.00
C ARG A 176 4.80 19.22 13.17
N TYR A 177 4.25 19.49 11.99
CA TYR A 177 4.70 20.62 11.16
C TYR A 177 4.35 21.98 11.78
N ALA A 178 3.22 22.08 12.47
CA ALA A 178 2.76 23.33 13.08
C ALA A 178 3.49 23.67 14.40
N THR A 179 3.80 22.68 15.25
CA THR A 179 4.36 22.93 16.61
C THR A 179 5.81 22.44 16.78
N GLY A 180 6.28 21.54 15.91
CA GLY A 180 7.59 20.91 15.96
C GLY A 180 7.59 19.52 16.62
N ILE A 181 8.78 19.00 16.90
CA ILE A 181 8.99 17.69 17.57
C ILE A 181 8.98 17.92 19.09
N GLY A 182 7.82 18.24 19.65
CA GLY A 182 7.62 18.33 21.10
C GLY A 182 6.95 17.06 21.63
N ASN A 183 7.37 16.58 22.81
CA ASN A 183 6.75 15.45 23.51
C ASN A 183 5.38 15.78 24.14
N GLY A 184 4.86 16.98 23.92
CA GLY A 184 3.57 17.42 24.42
C GLY A 184 2.43 16.60 23.81
N ILE A 185 1.65 15.94 24.67
CA ILE A 185 0.38 15.31 24.29
C ILE A 185 -0.68 16.38 24.04
N PHE A 186 -0.47 17.60 24.55
CA PHE A 186 -1.45 18.67 24.56
C PHE A 186 -1.64 19.28 23.16
N TRP A 187 -2.92 19.42 22.77
CA TRP A 187 -3.37 19.97 21.49
C TRP A 187 -3.59 21.49 21.54
N ASP A 188 -3.37 22.09 22.70
CA ASP A 188 -3.51 23.52 22.98
C ASP A 188 -2.55 24.36 22.13
N GLU A 189 -1.28 23.97 22.02
CA GLU A 189 -0.29 24.67 21.18
C GLU A 189 -0.65 24.60 19.68
N PHE A 190 -1.32 23.53 19.26
CA PHE A 190 -1.71 23.33 17.86
C PHE A 190 -2.80 24.31 17.40
N PHE A 191 -3.78 24.59 18.27
CA PHE A 191 -4.88 25.50 17.95
C PHE A 191 -4.67 26.93 18.48
N GLY A 192 -3.92 27.10 19.56
CA GLY A 192 -3.72 28.38 20.23
C GLY A 192 -2.51 29.18 19.72
N SER A 193 -1.39 28.51 19.43
CA SER A 193 -0.13 29.18 19.09
C SER A 193 0.78 28.35 18.16
N PRO A 194 0.33 27.97 16.96
CA PRO A 194 1.16 27.22 16.03
C PRO A 194 2.31 28.09 15.50
N LYS A 195 3.52 27.52 15.47
CA LYS A 195 4.73 28.18 14.94
C LYS A 195 4.69 28.34 13.43
N TRP A 196 3.98 27.44 12.75
CA TRP A 196 3.78 27.47 11.31
C TRP A 196 2.33 27.11 10.95
N GLN A 197 1.79 27.77 9.92
CA GLN A 197 0.50 27.44 9.35
C GLN A 197 0.57 27.44 7.81
N PRO A 198 -0.13 26.54 7.11
CA PRO A 198 -0.25 26.58 5.66
C PRO A 198 -1.13 27.76 5.23
N PRO A 199 -1.07 28.17 3.94
CA PRO A 199 -2.03 29.11 3.38
C PRO A 199 -3.47 28.65 3.62
N GLY A 200 -4.31 29.52 4.18
CA GLY A 200 -5.70 29.20 4.55
C GLY A 200 -5.87 28.54 5.93
N GLY A 201 -4.79 28.29 6.67
CA GLY A 201 -4.81 27.83 8.05
C GLY A 201 -4.94 26.32 8.22
N LEU A 202 -4.63 25.85 9.43
CA LEU A 202 -4.59 24.43 9.79
C LEU A 202 -5.98 23.76 9.70
N ALA A 203 -7.04 24.49 10.07
CA ALA A 203 -8.40 23.98 10.01
C ALA A 203 -8.86 23.71 8.58
N LEU A 204 -8.56 24.62 7.64
CA LEU A 204 -8.96 24.46 6.24
C LEU A 204 -8.33 23.20 5.63
N ILE A 205 -7.02 23.02 5.78
CA ILE A 205 -6.34 21.87 5.18
C ILE A 205 -6.79 20.54 5.81
N ALA A 206 -7.07 20.53 7.12
CA ALA A 206 -7.63 19.38 7.80
C ALA A 206 -9.05 19.05 7.30
N LEU A 207 -9.90 20.06 7.11
CA LEU A 207 -11.24 19.88 6.56
C LEU A 207 -11.21 19.39 5.12
N LEU A 208 -10.32 19.92 4.27
CA LEU A 208 -10.16 19.46 2.89
C LEU A 208 -9.70 17.99 2.84
N TYR A 209 -8.72 17.61 3.65
CA TYR A 209 -8.27 16.22 3.72
C TYR A 209 -9.36 15.28 4.24
N CYS A 210 -10.11 15.72 5.27
CA CYS A 210 -11.28 15.01 5.78
C CYS A 210 -12.33 14.81 4.67
N ALA A 211 -12.67 15.87 3.93
CA ALA A 211 -13.63 15.82 2.85
C ALA A 211 -13.21 14.84 1.74
N ILE A 212 -11.94 14.86 1.32
CA ILE A 212 -11.40 13.93 0.31
C ILE A 212 -11.46 12.48 0.83
N THR A 213 -11.10 12.25 2.08
CA THR A 213 -11.09 10.91 2.69
C THR A 213 -12.51 10.36 2.85
N VAL A 214 -13.46 11.19 3.29
CA VAL A 214 -14.88 10.84 3.37
C VAL A 214 -15.44 10.57 1.98
N TRP A 215 -15.15 11.44 1.01
CA TRP A 215 -15.61 11.26 -0.36
C TRP A 215 -15.07 9.95 -0.96
N GLY A 216 -13.76 9.68 -0.84
CA GLY A 216 -13.14 8.44 -1.32
C GLY A 216 -13.73 7.20 -0.64
N SER A 217 -13.95 7.25 0.67
CA SER A 217 -14.60 6.18 1.44
C SER A 217 -16.01 5.89 0.94
N LEU A 218 -16.81 6.94 0.72
CA LEU A 218 -18.18 6.82 0.19
C LEU A 218 -18.18 6.32 -1.26
N ALA A 219 -17.24 6.77 -2.10
CA ALA A 219 -17.09 6.31 -3.47
C ALA A 219 -16.78 4.80 -3.50
N CYS A 220 -15.83 4.32 -2.68
CA CYS A 220 -15.51 2.90 -2.55
C CYS A 220 -16.74 2.07 -2.13
N ILE A 221 -17.49 2.51 -1.12
CA ILE A 221 -18.68 1.80 -0.63
C ILE A 221 -19.79 1.76 -1.69
N ARG A 222 -19.95 2.82 -2.49
CA ARG A 222 -20.99 2.91 -3.54
C ARG A 222 -20.65 2.13 -4.80
N TYR A 223 -19.37 2.01 -5.15
CA TYR A 223 -18.97 1.36 -6.40
C TYR A 223 -19.11 -0.17 -6.34
N LEU A 224 -18.86 -0.78 -5.18
CA LEU A 224 -18.90 -2.24 -5.00
C LEU A 224 -20.28 -2.89 -5.30
N PRO A 225 -21.42 -2.36 -4.82
CA PRO A 225 -22.73 -2.89 -5.18
C PRO A 225 -23.11 -2.69 -6.65
N ARG A 226 -22.62 -1.61 -7.29
CA ARG A 226 -23.03 -1.23 -8.65
C ARG A 226 -22.42 -2.15 -9.72
N ARG A 227 -21.19 -2.60 -9.53
CA ARG A 227 -20.50 -3.51 -10.49
C ARG A 227 -21.25 -4.82 -10.68
N ARG A 228 -21.72 -5.44 -9.59
CA ARG A 228 -22.43 -6.74 -9.66
C ARG A 228 -23.81 -6.67 -10.31
N LEU A 229 -24.50 -5.51 -10.23
CA LEU A 229 -25.77 -5.33 -10.94
C LEU A 229 -25.55 -5.35 -12.46
N ILE A 230 -24.49 -4.68 -12.92
CA ILE A 230 -24.11 -4.68 -14.34
C ILE A 230 -23.73 -6.09 -14.78
N ASP A 231 -22.88 -6.78 -14.00
CA ASP A 231 -22.46 -8.15 -14.33
C ASP A 231 -23.67 -9.12 -14.42
N ALA A 232 -24.69 -8.95 -13.56
CA ALA A 232 -25.90 -9.77 -13.58
C ALA A 232 -26.85 -9.45 -14.76
N GLU A 233 -26.99 -8.18 -15.12
CA GLU A 233 -27.74 -7.76 -16.31
C GLU A 233 -27.08 -8.29 -17.59
N ASP A 234 -25.75 -8.22 -17.68
CA ASP A 234 -24.97 -8.75 -18.81
C ASP A 234 -25.10 -10.28 -18.94
N GLU A 235 -24.99 -11.03 -17.83
CA GLU A 235 -25.22 -12.49 -17.84
C GLU A 235 -26.64 -12.85 -18.30
N GLN A 236 -27.65 -12.08 -17.86
CA GLN A 236 -29.03 -12.31 -18.26
C GLN A 236 -29.22 -12.04 -19.76
N LEU A 237 -28.68 -10.94 -20.29
CA LEU A 237 -28.72 -10.62 -21.73
C LEU A 237 -28.00 -11.67 -22.58
N GLU A 238 -26.84 -12.17 -22.15
CA GLU A 238 -26.16 -13.27 -22.84
C GLU A 238 -27.00 -14.55 -22.85
N SER A 239 -27.67 -14.87 -21.74
CA SER A 239 -28.54 -16.05 -21.65
C SER A 239 -29.74 -15.97 -22.60
N GLU A 240 -30.38 -14.80 -22.69
CA GLU A 240 -31.49 -14.55 -23.62
C GLU A 240 -31.01 -14.63 -25.07
N ARG A 241 -29.82 -14.08 -25.37
CA ARG A 241 -29.22 -14.16 -26.71
C ARG A 241 -28.93 -15.61 -27.11
N ARG A 242 -28.36 -16.41 -26.21
CA ARG A 242 -28.13 -17.85 -26.44
C ARG A 242 -29.44 -18.61 -26.64
N PHE A 243 -30.47 -18.28 -25.87
CA PHE A 243 -31.79 -18.88 -26.01
C PHE A 243 -32.43 -18.57 -27.38
N ARG A 244 -32.35 -17.32 -27.85
CA ARG A 244 -32.86 -16.92 -29.18
C ARG A 244 -32.13 -17.64 -30.32
N ILE A 245 -30.80 -17.74 -30.25
CA ILE A 245 -29.99 -18.48 -31.21
C ILE A 245 -30.37 -19.97 -31.22
N ALA A 246 -30.54 -20.59 -30.04
CA ALA A 246 -30.93 -21.99 -29.91
C ALA A 246 -32.37 -22.27 -30.38
N ALA A 247 -33.26 -21.29 -30.26
CA ALA A 247 -34.64 -21.36 -30.75
C ALA A 247 -34.76 -21.20 -32.28
N GLY A 248 -33.66 -20.96 -32.99
CA GLY A 248 -33.65 -20.80 -34.45
C GLY A 248 -34.28 -19.48 -34.93
N ASP A 249 -34.43 -18.49 -34.04
CA ASP A 249 -34.98 -17.18 -34.34
C ASP A 249 -33.88 -16.23 -34.83
N ASP A 250 -33.16 -16.65 -35.89
CA ASP A 250 -32.35 -15.74 -36.72
C ASP A 250 -33.23 -15.30 -37.90
N ARG A 251 -34.10 -14.32 -37.64
CA ARG A 251 -34.70 -13.49 -38.70
C ARG A 251 -34.57 -12.02 -38.35
N GLY A 252 -33.56 -11.37 -38.92
CA GLY A 252 -33.46 -9.90 -39.04
C GLY A 252 -32.14 -9.35 -38.56
#